data_AF-A0A520Q0P0-F1
#
_entry.id   AF-A0A520Q0P0-F1
#
_cell.length_a   1.000
_cell.length_b   1.000
_cell.length_c   1.000
_cell.angle_alpha   90.00
_cell.angle_beta   90.00
_cell.angle_gamma   90.00
#
_symmetry.space_group_name_H-M   'P 1'
#
loop_
_entity.id
_entity.type
_entity.pdbx_description
1 polymer ?
#
loop_
_entity_poly.entity_id
_entity_poly.type
_entity_poly.pdbx_seq_one_letter_code
_entity_poly.pdbx_strand_id
1 'polypeptide(L)'
;MEQRVSARNFLAGLSPEHFEAFRSLMRPIDLVDGELLCRQGESATRAWFVDEGRVAMNVRLPGGASVRVAEARSGEVLGELGLMTDARRTADLRAEGPLRVYSVERDDFRGLLSYYHPAGLGVLRRLAALVAERIHQSIRLVHALDGIQRPPRGTEDEPAPGGEEEQRADFDYRPFLPALPLFEGFAQYDIDAFLARTGPRPWLLPRGHVVCPTGLKPRACYIVVRGAVELSVGDSSSRRRLGVVGPGAVVGVEPLSIDRRRLAEARVREDALLLEVGAETLREILDEGDRLAFKLLAGIFPQLARWLESINHVVSRLQRERRGLGEHHTPHDPGTEIGAGLQRARLLVVDDDATRRDRLAASLRTLAQEVEAVGGEDASRARRSTWDAILVDAAAADTVLGRGSSDPIFVLGAEESLDEAVRLVRQGAYDVLHGDTDAKRITGRVQAVLRRDQLRG
;
A
#
# COMPACT_ATOMS: atom_id res chain seq x y z
N MET A 1 -3.31 -38.26 -20.05
CA MET A 1 -4.42 -37.29 -19.91
C MET A 1 -3.88 -36.09 -19.14
N GLU A 2 -3.08 -35.28 -19.82
CA GLU A 2 -2.32 -34.16 -19.25
C GLU A 2 -3.27 -32.99 -18.97
N GLN A 3 -3.57 -32.74 -17.70
CA GLN A 3 -4.46 -31.65 -17.28
C GLN A 3 -3.86 -30.30 -17.73
N ARG A 4 -4.65 -29.56 -18.53
CA ARG A 4 -4.37 -28.19 -18.96
C ARG A 4 -4.54 -27.24 -17.79
N VAL A 5 -3.49 -27.08 -16.99
CA VAL A 5 -3.46 -26.10 -15.88
C VAL A 5 -3.28 -24.70 -16.46
N SER A 6 -4.15 -23.75 -16.12
CA SER A 6 -4.08 -22.35 -16.59
C SER A 6 -2.88 -21.59 -15.99
N ALA A 7 -2.34 -22.07 -14.87
CA ALA A 7 -1.02 -21.63 -14.37
C ALA A 7 0.11 -21.85 -15.40
N ARG A 8 -0.06 -22.76 -16.37
CA ARG A 8 0.89 -22.92 -17.49
C ARG A 8 1.00 -21.66 -18.35
N ASN A 9 -0.04 -20.83 -18.43
CA ASN A 9 0.00 -19.54 -19.12
C ASN A 9 0.83 -18.51 -18.33
N PHE A 10 0.64 -18.43 -17.00
CA PHE A 10 1.48 -17.58 -16.17
C PHE A 10 2.94 -18.03 -16.18
N LEU A 11 3.19 -19.34 -16.17
CA LEU A 11 4.53 -19.94 -16.17
C LEU A 11 5.08 -20.18 -17.60
N ALA A 12 4.38 -19.68 -18.63
CA ALA A 12 4.71 -19.87 -20.06
C ALA A 12 6.07 -19.28 -20.44
N GLY A 13 7.09 -20.12 -20.63
CA GLY A 13 8.48 -19.74 -20.91
C GLY A 13 9.48 -20.10 -19.81
N LEU A 14 9.03 -20.80 -18.75
CA LEU A 14 9.93 -21.66 -17.97
C LEU A 14 10.27 -22.90 -18.80
N SER A 15 11.47 -23.46 -18.61
CA SER A 15 11.78 -24.80 -19.13
C SER A 15 10.85 -25.83 -18.45
N PRO A 16 10.62 -27.00 -19.07
CA PRO A 16 9.81 -28.05 -18.45
C PRO A 16 10.31 -28.43 -17.05
N GLU A 17 11.63 -28.48 -16.86
CA GLU A 17 12.28 -28.77 -15.58
C GLU A 17 12.00 -27.68 -14.54
N HIS A 18 12.13 -26.39 -14.92
CA HIS A 18 11.86 -25.28 -14.02
C HIS A 18 10.38 -25.18 -13.66
N PHE A 19 9.50 -25.47 -14.62
CA PHE A 19 8.07 -25.54 -14.39
C PHE A 19 7.76 -26.64 -13.37
N GLU A 20 8.32 -27.83 -13.54
CA GLU A 20 8.08 -28.96 -12.63
C GLU A 20 8.60 -28.68 -11.22
N ALA A 21 9.81 -28.10 -11.10
CA ALA A 21 10.37 -27.68 -9.82
C ALA A 21 9.42 -26.72 -9.08
N PHE A 22 8.90 -25.70 -9.76
CA PHE A 22 7.94 -24.77 -9.16
C PHE A 22 6.58 -25.42 -8.88
N ARG A 23 6.08 -26.27 -9.80
CA ARG A 23 4.81 -27.01 -9.66
C ARG A 23 4.82 -27.90 -8.42
N SER A 24 5.96 -28.46 -8.04
CA SER A 24 6.08 -29.30 -6.84
C SER A 24 5.72 -28.57 -5.53
N LEU A 25 5.82 -27.22 -5.53
CA LEU A 25 5.47 -26.35 -4.41
C LEU A 25 3.98 -25.97 -4.40
N MET A 26 3.27 -26.19 -5.50
CA MET A 26 1.88 -25.80 -5.66
C MET A 26 0.95 -26.80 -4.95
N ARG A 27 -0.06 -26.28 -4.25
CA ARG A 27 -1.11 -27.08 -3.59
C ARG A 27 -2.49 -26.66 -4.10
N PRO A 28 -3.33 -27.59 -4.58
CA PRO A 28 -4.66 -27.23 -5.08
C PRO A 28 -5.59 -26.81 -3.93
N ILE A 29 -6.44 -25.83 -4.20
CA ILE A 29 -7.53 -25.38 -3.33
C ILE A 29 -8.76 -25.19 -4.21
N ASP A 30 -9.84 -25.91 -3.89
CA ASP A 30 -11.15 -25.73 -4.50
C ASP A 30 -12.06 -24.96 -3.53
N LEU A 31 -12.82 -24.00 -4.05
CA LEU A 31 -13.74 -23.14 -3.32
C LEU A 31 -15.09 -23.09 -4.04
N VAL A 32 -16.16 -22.95 -3.27
CA VAL A 32 -17.51 -22.69 -3.78
C VAL A 32 -17.81 -21.19 -3.83
N ASP A 33 -18.94 -20.83 -4.45
CA ASP A 33 -19.35 -19.44 -4.60
C ASP A 33 -19.40 -18.71 -3.25
N GLY A 34 -18.86 -17.49 -3.23
CA GLY A 34 -18.86 -16.64 -2.05
C GLY A 34 -17.79 -16.94 -1.00
N GLU A 35 -17.02 -18.03 -1.09
CA GLU A 35 -15.94 -18.31 -0.14
C GLU A 35 -14.75 -17.35 -0.31
N LEU A 36 -13.98 -17.16 0.77
CA LEU A 36 -12.84 -16.23 0.81
C LEU A 36 -11.51 -16.96 0.74
N LEU A 37 -10.64 -16.55 -0.18
CA LEU A 37 -9.22 -16.92 -0.18
C LEU A 37 -8.46 -16.22 0.95
N CYS A 38 -8.78 -14.96 1.20
CA CYS A 38 -8.24 -14.18 2.32
C CYS A 38 -9.07 -12.94 2.61
N ARG A 39 -8.78 -12.32 3.76
CA ARG A 39 -9.33 -11.03 4.15
C ARG A 39 -8.28 -9.93 4.06
N GLN A 40 -8.71 -8.74 3.66
CA GLN A 40 -7.93 -7.52 3.77
C GLN A 40 -7.38 -7.34 5.19
N GLY A 41 -6.12 -6.94 5.30
CA GLY A 41 -5.39 -6.75 6.55
C GLY A 41 -4.73 -8.02 7.11
N GLU A 42 -5.06 -9.21 6.61
CA GLU A 42 -4.36 -10.44 7.00
C GLU A 42 -2.90 -10.41 6.51
N SER A 43 -2.01 -11.14 7.18
CA SER A 43 -0.63 -11.30 6.72
C SER A 43 -0.59 -12.02 5.36
N ALA A 44 0.16 -11.49 4.39
CA ALA A 44 0.22 -12.07 3.06
C ALA A 44 1.31 -13.15 2.95
N THR A 45 1.06 -14.37 3.45
CA THR A 45 2.09 -15.45 3.50
C THR A 45 2.07 -16.43 2.32
N ARG A 46 1.19 -16.22 1.34
CA ARG A 46 1.04 -17.10 0.17
C ARG A 46 0.51 -16.36 -1.05
N ALA A 47 0.79 -16.89 -2.23
CA ALA A 47 0.14 -16.48 -3.47
C ALA A 47 -0.75 -17.60 -4.03
N TRP A 48 -1.68 -17.22 -4.90
CA TRP A 48 -2.57 -18.14 -5.59
C TRP A 48 -2.50 -17.95 -7.09
N PHE A 49 -2.53 -19.05 -7.82
CA PHE A 49 -2.58 -19.11 -9.27
C PHE A 49 -3.97 -19.62 -9.65
N VAL A 50 -4.77 -18.79 -10.33
CA VAL A 50 -6.15 -19.15 -10.66
C VAL A 50 -6.14 -20.15 -11.81
N ASP A 51 -6.63 -21.35 -11.56
CA ASP A 51 -6.72 -22.41 -12.56
C ASP A 51 -8.03 -22.32 -13.33
N GLU A 52 -9.15 -22.24 -12.60
CA GLU A 52 -10.51 -22.18 -13.13
C GLU A 52 -11.38 -21.29 -12.24
N GLY A 53 -12.33 -20.55 -12.84
CA GLY A 53 -13.26 -19.68 -12.09
C GLY A 53 -12.88 -18.20 -12.08
N ARG A 54 -13.52 -17.44 -11.17
CA ARG A 54 -13.34 -15.99 -11.01
C ARG A 54 -13.20 -15.60 -9.54
N VAL A 55 -12.43 -14.56 -9.29
CA VAL A 55 -12.20 -13.98 -7.96
C VAL A 55 -12.53 -12.50 -7.97
N ALA A 56 -13.43 -12.06 -7.10
CA ALA A 56 -13.67 -10.64 -6.84
C ALA A 56 -12.68 -10.10 -5.80
N MET A 57 -12.06 -8.96 -6.10
CA MET A 57 -11.20 -8.23 -5.17
C MET A 57 -11.96 -7.04 -4.62
N ASN A 58 -12.26 -7.07 -3.32
CA ASN A 58 -13.07 -6.03 -2.67
C ASN A 58 -12.27 -5.35 -1.55
N VAL A 59 -12.15 -4.02 -1.62
CA VAL A 59 -11.53 -3.23 -0.55
C VAL A 59 -12.63 -2.76 0.39
N ARG A 60 -12.54 -3.19 1.65
CA ARG A 60 -13.33 -2.64 2.75
C ARG A 60 -12.85 -1.22 3.06
N LEU A 61 -13.80 -0.29 3.04
CA LEU A 61 -13.59 1.10 3.37
C LEU A 61 -13.86 1.35 4.86
N PRO A 62 -13.30 2.44 5.43
CA PRO A 62 -13.76 2.97 6.71
C PRO A 62 -15.29 3.22 6.65
N GLY A 63 -16.04 2.69 7.62
CA GLY A 63 -17.51 2.75 7.63
C GLY A 63 -18.23 1.50 7.12
N GLY A 64 -17.51 0.42 6.82
CA GLY A 64 -18.11 -0.91 6.55
C GLY A 64 -18.56 -1.14 5.10
N ALA A 65 -18.59 -0.10 4.27
CA ALA A 65 -18.80 -0.24 2.85
C ALA A 65 -17.66 -1.04 2.20
N SER A 66 -17.98 -1.81 1.17
CA SER A 66 -17.01 -2.58 0.39
C SER A 66 -17.06 -2.14 -1.07
N VAL A 67 -15.89 -1.99 -1.69
CA VAL A 67 -15.77 -1.56 -3.09
C VAL A 67 -15.03 -2.62 -3.87
N ARG A 68 -15.66 -3.14 -4.92
CA ARG A 68 -14.95 -3.96 -5.92
C ARG A 68 -13.92 -3.08 -6.62
N VAL A 69 -12.65 -3.42 -6.43
CA VAL A 69 -11.52 -2.69 -7.05
C VAL A 69 -10.98 -3.39 -8.29
N ALA A 70 -11.13 -4.71 -8.35
CA ALA A 70 -10.68 -5.51 -9.47
C ALA A 70 -11.35 -6.90 -9.46
N GLU A 71 -11.13 -7.66 -10.52
CA GLU A 71 -11.45 -9.08 -10.61
C GLU A 71 -10.26 -9.84 -11.15
N ALA A 72 -10.16 -11.12 -10.80
CA ALA A 72 -9.21 -12.03 -11.42
C ALA A 72 -9.91 -13.24 -12.05
N ARG A 73 -9.31 -13.77 -13.11
CA ARG A 73 -9.78 -14.90 -13.91
C ARG A 73 -8.70 -15.97 -14.02
N SER A 74 -9.11 -17.12 -14.55
CA SER A 74 -8.22 -18.21 -14.93
C SER A 74 -6.95 -17.71 -15.66
N GLY A 75 -5.78 -18.15 -15.19
CA GLY A 75 -4.46 -17.75 -15.68
C GLY A 75 -3.82 -16.59 -14.92
N GLU A 76 -4.56 -15.88 -14.06
CA GLU A 76 -4.03 -14.76 -13.28
C GLU A 76 -3.50 -15.20 -11.91
N VAL A 77 -2.63 -14.37 -11.33
CA VAL A 77 -1.98 -14.61 -10.03
C VAL A 77 -2.50 -13.61 -9.00
N LEU A 78 -2.72 -14.05 -7.78
CA LEU A 78 -3.22 -13.25 -6.68
C LEU A 78 -2.28 -13.33 -5.49
N GLY A 79 -2.08 -12.22 -4.78
CA GLY A 79 -1.29 -12.21 -3.56
C GLY A 79 0.22 -12.39 -3.76
N GLU A 80 0.73 -12.16 -4.96
CA GLU A 80 2.12 -12.28 -5.36
C GLU A 80 3.07 -11.42 -4.52
N LEU A 81 2.60 -10.26 -4.04
CA LEU A 81 3.39 -9.38 -3.17
C LEU A 81 3.82 -10.11 -1.90
N GLY A 82 2.97 -11.00 -1.39
CA GLY A 82 3.22 -11.78 -0.19
C GLY A 82 4.35 -12.81 -0.29
N LEU A 83 4.80 -13.16 -1.50
CA LEU A 83 5.89 -14.11 -1.68
C LEU A 83 7.27 -13.53 -1.36
N MET A 84 7.44 -12.22 -1.53
CA MET A 84 8.73 -11.55 -1.35
C MET A 84 8.71 -10.49 -0.26
N THR A 85 7.54 -9.99 0.12
CA THR A 85 7.39 -8.90 1.10
C THR A 85 6.55 -9.35 2.29
N ASP A 86 6.69 -8.64 3.42
CA ASP A 86 5.83 -8.82 4.59
C ASP A 86 4.56 -7.95 4.54
N ALA A 87 4.08 -7.67 3.33
CA ALA A 87 2.86 -6.91 3.11
C ALA A 87 1.63 -7.58 3.75
N ARG A 88 0.62 -6.75 4.02
CA ARG A 88 -0.73 -7.20 4.38
C ARG A 88 -1.59 -7.36 3.13
N ARG A 89 -2.62 -8.19 3.19
CA ARG A 89 -3.62 -8.29 2.11
C ARG A 89 -4.29 -6.93 1.92
N THR A 90 -4.28 -6.43 0.69
CA THR A 90 -4.83 -5.11 0.34
C THR A 90 -6.34 -5.14 0.11
N ALA A 91 -6.91 -6.31 -0.17
CA ALA A 91 -8.33 -6.52 -0.45
C ALA A 91 -8.80 -7.90 0.02
N ASP A 92 -10.11 -8.07 0.21
CA ASP A 92 -10.77 -9.36 0.31
C ASP A 92 -10.77 -10.04 -1.06
N LEU A 93 -10.40 -11.32 -1.08
CA LEU A 93 -10.42 -12.14 -2.29
C LEU A 93 -11.53 -13.17 -2.16
N ARG A 94 -12.61 -13.01 -2.93
CA ARG A 94 -13.82 -13.85 -2.85
C ARG A 94 -14.06 -14.61 -4.13
N ALA A 95 -14.38 -15.89 -4.05
CA ALA A 95 -14.81 -16.70 -5.19
C ALA A 95 -16.14 -16.19 -5.75
N GLU A 96 -16.25 -16.12 -7.08
CA GLU A 96 -17.50 -15.86 -7.81
C GLU A 96 -17.85 -17.06 -8.69
N GLY A 97 -18.68 -17.95 -8.13
CA GLY A 97 -18.90 -19.30 -8.62
C GLY A 97 -17.84 -20.30 -8.14
N PRO A 98 -17.87 -21.54 -8.68
CA PRO A 98 -16.82 -22.53 -8.43
C PRO A 98 -15.44 -22.00 -8.84
N LEU A 99 -14.47 -22.15 -7.95
CA LEU A 99 -13.12 -21.62 -8.12
C LEU A 99 -12.09 -22.70 -7.77
N ARG A 100 -11.14 -22.94 -8.67
CA ARG A 100 -9.94 -23.73 -8.40
C ARG A 100 -8.72 -22.82 -8.50
N VAL A 101 -7.90 -22.85 -7.47
CA VAL A 101 -6.60 -22.19 -7.45
C VAL A 101 -5.51 -23.15 -7.00
N TYR A 102 -4.27 -22.81 -7.29
CA TYR A 102 -3.11 -23.42 -6.66
C TYR A 102 -2.44 -22.41 -5.73
N SER A 103 -2.21 -22.76 -4.47
CA SER A 103 -1.46 -21.95 -3.52
C SER A 103 0.02 -22.30 -3.52
N VAL A 104 0.87 -21.30 -3.31
CA VAL A 104 2.29 -21.43 -2.99
C VAL A 104 2.57 -20.64 -1.73
N GLU A 105 3.11 -21.29 -0.70
CA GLU A 105 3.55 -20.61 0.53
C GLU A 105 4.83 -19.82 0.28
N ARG A 106 4.98 -18.71 0.99
CA ARG A 106 6.16 -17.85 0.95
C ARG A 106 7.44 -18.63 1.28
N ASP A 107 7.41 -19.45 2.32
CA ASP A 107 8.62 -20.12 2.81
C ASP A 107 9.09 -21.19 1.81
N ASP A 108 8.15 -21.91 1.18
CA ASP A 108 8.45 -22.84 0.09
C ASP A 108 9.06 -22.11 -1.11
N PHE A 109 8.50 -20.95 -1.49
CA PHE A 109 9.03 -20.13 -2.58
C PHE A 109 10.41 -19.58 -2.25
N ARG A 110 10.63 -19.07 -1.03
CA ARG A 110 11.94 -18.61 -0.55
C ARG A 110 12.95 -19.76 -0.48
N GLY A 111 12.49 -20.97 -0.17
CA GLY A 111 13.28 -22.20 -0.27
C GLY A 111 13.74 -22.46 -1.70
N LEU A 112 12.84 -22.33 -2.69
CA LEU A 112 13.22 -22.43 -4.11
C LEU A 112 14.19 -21.34 -4.54
N LEU A 113 14.08 -20.14 -3.99
CA LEU A 113 15.01 -19.04 -4.25
C LEU A 113 16.39 -19.25 -3.60
N SER A 114 16.49 -20.15 -2.62
CA SER A 114 17.77 -20.46 -1.97
C SER A 114 18.74 -21.10 -2.97
N TYR A 115 20.03 -20.79 -2.82
CA TYR A 115 21.10 -21.21 -3.73
C TYR A 115 20.93 -20.77 -5.19
N TYR A 116 20.14 -19.72 -5.45
CA TYR A 116 19.97 -19.16 -6.81
C TYR A 116 19.39 -20.17 -7.81
N HIS A 117 18.46 -21.03 -7.37
CA HIS A 117 17.88 -22.06 -8.25
C HIS A 117 17.25 -21.40 -9.50
N PRO A 118 17.62 -21.84 -10.72
CA PRO A 118 17.16 -21.22 -11.97
C PRO A 118 15.63 -21.15 -12.12
N ALA A 119 14.91 -22.16 -11.60
CA ALA A 119 13.46 -22.16 -11.55
C ALA A 119 12.88 -21.00 -10.70
N GLY A 120 13.47 -20.75 -9.52
CA GLY A 120 13.05 -19.66 -8.64
C GLY A 120 13.26 -18.31 -9.30
N LEU A 121 14.42 -18.12 -9.96
CA LEU A 121 14.71 -16.89 -10.71
C LEU A 121 13.71 -16.67 -11.85
N GLY A 122 13.44 -17.70 -12.65
CA GLY A 122 12.48 -17.62 -13.75
C GLY A 122 11.07 -17.24 -13.28
N VAL A 123 10.64 -17.75 -12.13
CA VAL A 123 9.35 -17.39 -11.52
C VAL A 123 9.38 -15.97 -10.96
N LEU A 124 10.42 -15.59 -10.22
CA LEU A 124 10.58 -14.25 -9.68
C LEU A 124 10.53 -13.18 -10.78
N ARG A 125 11.13 -13.46 -11.95
CA ARG A 125 11.10 -12.56 -13.11
C ARG A 125 9.69 -12.33 -13.64
N ARG A 126 8.88 -13.38 -13.68
CA ARG A 126 7.46 -13.28 -14.07
C ARG A 126 6.64 -12.50 -13.06
N LEU A 127 6.88 -12.73 -11.76
CA LEU A 127 6.20 -11.99 -10.72
C LEU A 127 6.58 -10.50 -10.80
N ALA A 128 7.85 -10.17 -11.01
CA ALA A 128 8.29 -8.78 -11.19
C ALA A 128 7.61 -8.11 -12.40
N ALA A 129 7.57 -8.79 -13.56
CA ALA A 129 6.86 -8.31 -14.75
C ALA A 129 5.35 -8.15 -14.52
N LEU A 130 4.72 -9.07 -13.79
CA LEU A 130 3.32 -8.97 -13.41
C LEU A 130 3.05 -7.74 -12.53
N VAL A 131 3.87 -7.51 -11.51
CA VAL A 131 3.74 -6.35 -10.62
C VAL A 131 3.98 -5.05 -11.40
N ALA A 132 4.95 -5.03 -12.31
CA ALA A 132 5.18 -3.90 -13.22
C ALA A 132 3.94 -3.60 -14.09
N GLU A 133 3.31 -4.61 -14.69
CA GLU A 133 2.08 -4.43 -15.47
C GLU A 133 0.92 -3.90 -14.60
N ARG A 134 0.81 -4.36 -13.34
CA ARG A 134 -0.19 -3.84 -12.38
C ARG A 134 0.05 -2.38 -12.01
N ILE A 135 1.31 -1.98 -11.80
CA ILE A 135 1.70 -0.59 -11.58
C ILE A 135 1.27 0.24 -12.79
N HIS A 136 1.62 -0.22 -14.00
CA HIS A 136 1.28 0.46 -15.25
C HIS A 136 -0.23 0.70 -15.37
N GLN A 137 -1.02 -0.34 -15.14
CA GLN A 137 -2.48 -0.28 -15.18
C GLN A 137 -3.05 0.66 -14.11
N SER A 138 -2.50 0.64 -12.90
CA SER A 138 -2.92 1.52 -11.81
C SER A 138 -2.63 2.98 -12.14
N ILE A 139 -1.46 3.29 -12.72
CA ILE A 139 -1.13 4.64 -13.22
C ILE A 139 -2.12 5.07 -14.31
N ARG A 140 -2.47 4.18 -15.26
CA ARG A 140 -3.49 4.47 -16.29
C ARG A 140 -4.85 4.79 -15.69
N LEU A 141 -5.21 4.14 -14.58
CA LEU A 141 -6.45 4.40 -13.87
C LEU A 141 -6.43 5.75 -13.17
N VAL A 142 -5.30 6.17 -12.59
CA VAL A 142 -5.14 7.53 -12.04
C VAL A 142 -5.40 8.58 -13.11
N HIS A 143 -4.79 8.45 -14.30
CA HIS A 143 -5.06 9.35 -15.44
C HIS A 143 -6.57 9.43 -15.76
N ALA A 144 -7.26 8.29 -15.83
CA ALA A 144 -8.68 8.24 -16.15
C ALA A 144 -9.60 8.79 -15.04
N LEU A 145 -9.20 8.61 -13.78
CA LEU A 145 -9.97 9.08 -12.62
C LEU A 145 -9.84 10.58 -12.40
N ASP A 146 -8.64 11.13 -12.63
CA ASP A 146 -8.32 12.53 -12.38
C ASP A 146 -8.58 13.44 -13.58
N GLY A 147 -9.06 12.87 -14.71
CA GLY A 147 -9.28 13.62 -15.95
C GLY A 147 -7.99 14.13 -16.60
N ILE A 148 -6.83 13.66 -16.13
CA ILE A 148 -5.54 14.00 -16.69
C ILE A 148 -5.43 13.36 -18.07
N GLN A 149 -5.21 14.19 -19.10
CA GLN A 149 -4.97 13.68 -20.44
C GLN A 149 -3.67 12.87 -20.45
N ARG A 150 -3.73 11.69 -21.07
CA ARG A 150 -2.53 10.87 -21.22
C ARG A 150 -1.47 11.65 -22.00
N PRO A 151 -0.18 11.48 -21.65
CA PRO A 151 0.89 12.11 -22.39
C PRO A 151 0.84 11.69 -23.86
N PRO A 152 1.05 12.62 -24.80
CA PRO A 152 1.15 12.28 -26.22
C PRO A 152 2.26 11.27 -26.43
N ARG A 153 2.10 10.42 -27.45
CA ARG A 153 3.15 9.46 -27.82
C ARG A 153 4.28 10.22 -28.48
N GLY A 154 5.42 10.34 -27.81
CA GLY A 154 6.63 10.88 -28.45
C GLY A 154 7.20 9.89 -29.45
N THR A 155 7.66 10.39 -30.59
CA THR A 155 8.32 9.61 -31.64
C THR A 155 9.83 9.51 -31.44
N GLU A 156 10.38 10.35 -30.56
CA GLU A 156 11.80 10.43 -30.25
C GLU A 156 12.19 9.44 -29.16
N ASP A 157 13.47 9.04 -29.19
CA ASP A 157 14.09 8.30 -28.09
C ASP A 157 14.14 9.17 -26.84
N GLU A 158 14.06 8.54 -25.68
CA GLU A 158 14.20 9.27 -24.42
C GLU A 158 15.61 9.90 -24.35
N PRO A 159 15.75 11.24 -24.23
CA PRO A 159 17.06 11.88 -24.14
C PRO A 159 17.69 11.56 -22.78
N ALA A 160 19.03 11.49 -22.69
CA ALA A 160 19.78 11.42 -21.43
C ALA A 160 19.22 12.40 -20.39
N PRO A 161 19.22 12.08 -19.08
CA PRO A 161 18.65 13.01 -18.11
C PRO A 161 19.46 14.32 -18.13
N GLY A 162 20.78 14.30 -18.13
CA GLY A 162 21.62 15.49 -18.31
C GLY A 162 22.11 15.69 -19.76
N GLY A 163 22.76 16.83 -20.02
CA GLY A 163 23.50 17.08 -21.26
C GLY A 163 24.81 16.27 -21.34
N GLU A 164 25.49 16.29 -22.50
CA GLU A 164 26.75 15.56 -22.73
C GLU A 164 27.89 15.95 -21.76
N GLU A 165 27.79 17.11 -21.09
CA GLU A 165 28.83 17.67 -20.22
C GLU A 165 28.57 17.52 -18.70
N GLU A 166 27.43 16.99 -18.24
CA GLU A 166 27.06 17.06 -16.82
C GLU A 166 27.52 15.87 -15.94
N GLN A 167 28.81 15.97 -15.59
CA GLN A 167 29.43 15.85 -14.25
C GLN A 167 29.54 14.48 -13.57
N ARG A 168 30.82 14.03 -13.54
CA ARG A 168 31.39 13.03 -12.61
C ARG A 168 30.97 13.38 -11.18
N ALA A 169 30.51 12.39 -10.42
CA ALA A 169 30.26 12.58 -9.00
C ALA A 169 31.54 13.12 -8.32
N ASP A 170 31.44 14.26 -7.63
CA ASP A 170 32.54 14.84 -6.83
C ASP A 170 32.91 13.99 -5.60
N PHE A 171 32.22 12.86 -5.39
CA PHE A 171 32.49 11.91 -4.32
C PHE A 171 32.46 10.47 -4.84
N ASP A 172 33.28 9.62 -4.23
CA ASP A 172 33.25 8.18 -4.51
C ASP A 172 32.00 7.56 -3.90
N TYR A 173 31.02 7.24 -4.75
CA TYR A 173 29.75 6.68 -4.32
C TYR A 173 29.77 5.16 -4.15
N ARG A 174 30.81 4.47 -4.65
CA ARG A 174 30.88 3.00 -4.66
C ARG A 174 30.80 2.38 -3.26
N PRO A 175 31.49 2.92 -2.23
CA PRO A 175 31.43 2.37 -0.87
C PRO A 175 30.05 2.43 -0.22
N PHE A 176 29.16 3.31 -0.72
CA PHE A 176 27.82 3.49 -0.17
C PHE A 176 26.79 2.55 -0.82
N LEU A 177 27.10 1.96 -1.98
CA LEU A 177 26.15 1.09 -2.69
C LEU A 177 25.67 -0.09 -1.83
N PRO A 178 26.53 -0.84 -1.10
CA PRO A 178 26.07 -1.95 -0.25
C PRO A 178 25.07 -1.54 0.85
N ALA A 179 25.03 -0.27 1.25
CA ALA A 179 24.13 0.22 2.28
C ALA A 179 22.73 0.57 1.74
N LEU A 180 22.56 0.62 0.41
CA LEU A 180 21.28 0.96 -0.21
C LEU A 180 20.35 -0.25 -0.23
N PRO A 181 19.03 -0.07 0.01
CA PRO A 181 18.05 -1.17 -0.01
C PRO A 181 18.04 -2.06 -1.26
N LEU A 182 18.40 -1.54 -2.44
CA LEU A 182 18.52 -2.34 -3.66
C LEU A 182 19.64 -3.39 -3.57
N PHE A 183 20.73 -3.04 -2.90
CA PHE A 183 21.95 -3.83 -2.81
C PHE A 183 22.07 -4.54 -1.47
N GLU A 184 20.97 -4.66 -0.72
CA GLU A 184 20.95 -5.42 0.51
C GLU A 184 21.39 -6.87 0.24
N GLY A 185 22.41 -7.35 0.97
CA GLY A 185 23.00 -8.67 0.76
C GLY A 185 23.99 -8.77 -0.43
N PHE A 186 24.31 -7.67 -1.11
CA PHE A 186 25.43 -7.61 -2.06
C PHE A 186 26.74 -7.51 -1.26
N ALA A 187 27.67 -8.39 -1.57
CA ALA A 187 29.06 -8.25 -1.13
C ALA A 187 29.82 -7.33 -2.09
N GLN A 188 31.03 -6.91 -1.73
CA GLN A 188 31.81 -5.98 -2.56
C GLN A 188 32.00 -6.49 -3.99
N TYR A 189 32.30 -7.78 -4.16
CA TYR A 189 32.46 -8.38 -5.49
C TYR A 189 31.16 -8.42 -6.31
N ASP A 190 29.98 -8.38 -5.67
CA ASP A 190 28.69 -8.22 -6.37
C ASP A 190 28.54 -6.81 -6.93
N ILE A 191 28.90 -5.80 -6.13
CA ILE A 191 28.90 -4.40 -6.53
C ILE A 191 29.88 -4.20 -7.68
N ASP A 192 31.08 -4.75 -7.57
CA ASP A 192 32.10 -4.64 -8.60
C ASP A 192 31.63 -5.31 -9.91
N ALA A 193 31.02 -6.50 -9.83
CA ALA A 193 30.43 -7.17 -10.99
C ALA A 193 29.27 -6.37 -11.61
N PHE A 194 28.40 -5.80 -10.78
CA PHE A 194 27.31 -4.93 -11.23
C PHE A 194 27.84 -3.70 -11.97
N LEU A 195 28.82 -2.99 -11.39
CA LEU A 195 29.42 -1.79 -11.98
C LEU A 195 30.24 -2.11 -13.23
N ALA A 196 30.90 -3.27 -13.29
CA ALA A 196 31.63 -3.71 -14.46
C ALA A 196 30.71 -3.92 -15.68
N ARG A 197 29.47 -4.40 -15.46
CA ARG A 197 28.48 -4.63 -16.52
C ARG A 197 27.71 -3.37 -16.91
N THR A 198 27.29 -2.58 -15.91
CA THR A 198 26.49 -1.36 -16.13
C THR A 198 27.32 -0.16 -16.58
N GLY A 199 28.61 -0.15 -16.22
CA GLY A 199 29.47 1.01 -16.33
C GLY A 199 29.13 2.07 -15.27
N PRO A 200 30.11 2.89 -14.85
CA PRO A 200 29.85 3.98 -13.92
C PRO A 200 29.23 5.16 -14.68
N ARG A 201 27.90 5.21 -14.77
CA ARG A 201 27.14 6.33 -15.35
C ARG A 201 26.38 7.12 -14.28
N PRO A 202 27.09 7.82 -13.37
CA PRO A 202 26.47 8.69 -12.40
C PRO A 202 25.94 9.97 -13.05
N TRP A 203 24.81 10.45 -12.57
CA TRP A 203 24.20 11.73 -12.92
C TRP A 203 24.00 12.54 -11.65
N LEU A 204 24.69 13.69 -11.55
CA LEU A 204 24.42 14.68 -10.51
C LEU A 204 23.41 15.68 -11.05
N LEU A 205 22.18 15.64 -10.54
CA LEU A 205 21.06 16.40 -11.10
C LEU A 205 20.53 17.39 -10.07
N PRO A 206 20.30 18.66 -10.46
CA PRO A 206 19.78 19.67 -9.54
C PRO A 206 18.30 19.47 -9.24
N ARG A 207 17.83 20.06 -8.15
CA ARG A 207 16.39 20.13 -7.84
C ARG A 207 15.57 20.65 -9.04
N GLY A 208 14.47 19.95 -9.32
CA GLY A 208 13.52 20.32 -10.37
C GLY A 208 13.78 19.62 -11.71
N HIS A 209 14.94 18.98 -11.86
CA HIS A 209 15.32 18.27 -13.08
C HIS A 209 14.44 17.05 -13.36
N VAL A 210 14.05 16.83 -14.62
CA VAL A 210 13.21 15.68 -15.01
C VAL A 210 14.11 14.56 -15.53
N VAL A 211 14.03 13.39 -14.88
CA VAL A 211 14.88 12.22 -15.19
C VAL A 211 14.16 11.23 -16.11
N CYS A 212 12.85 11.11 -15.92
CA CYS A 212 11.99 10.20 -16.68
C CYS A 212 10.80 11.01 -17.23
N PRO A 213 10.88 11.59 -18.44
CA PRO A 213 9.76 12.30 -19.06
C PRO A 213 8.63 11.36 -19.48
N THR A 214 7.38 11.83 -19.45
CA THR A 214 6.22 11.02 -19.87
C THR A 214 6.10 10.89 -21.39
N GLY A 215 5.49 9.81 -21.88
CA GLY A 215 5.14 9.60 -23.30
C GLY A 215 6.24 8.93 -24.14
N LEU A 216 7.47 8.89 -23.64
CA LEU A 216 8.63 8.31 -24.33
C LEU A 216 8.83 6.82 -23.97
N LYS A 217 9.51 6.09 -24.86
CA LYS A 217 9.97 4.72 -24.60
C LYS A 217 11.20 4.80 -23.68
N PRO A 218 11.24 4.04 -22.56
CA PRO A 218 12.33 4.13 -21.62
C PRO A 218 13.63 3.59 -22.22
N ARG A 219 14.73 4.37 -22.15
CA ARG A 219 16.08 3.89 -22.51
C ARG A 219 16.85 3.29 -21.33
N ALA A 220 16.46 3.66 -20.12
CA ALA A 220 17.18 3.33 -18.89
C ALA A 220 16.26 3.40 -17.66
N CYS A 221 16.69 2.79 -16.57
CA CYS A 221 16.22 3.09 -15.23
C CYS A 221 17.35 3.70 -14.40
N TYR A 222 17.00 4.26 -13.24
CA TYR A 222 17.94 5.00 -12.40
C TYR A 222 17.88 4.56 -10.96
N ILE A 223 19.03 4.28 -10.38
CA ILE A 223 19.15 3.96 -8.96
C ILE A 223 19.46 5.25 -8.23
N VAL A 224 18.60 5.63 -7.27
CA VAL A 224 18.85 6.79 -6.42
C VAL A 224 19.97 6.43 -5.44
N VAL A 225 21.14 7.05 -5.59
CA VAL A 225 22.25 6.85 -4.65
C VAL A 225 22.16 7.87 -3.50
N ARG A 226 21.80 9.11 -3.83
CA ARG A 226 21.59 10.20 -2.87
C ARG A 226 20.47 11.12 -3.38
N GLY A 227 19.73 11.72 -2.44
CA GLY A 227 18.67 12.68 -2.72
C GLY A 227 17.30 12.02 -2.84
N ALA A 228 16.33 12.75 -3.39
CA ALA A 228 14.95 12.31 -3.50
C ALA A 228 14.36 12.62 -4.89
N VAL A 229 13.54 11.69 -5.38
CA VAL A 229 12.86 11.79 -6.68
C VAL A 229 11.35 11.67 -6.47
N GLU A 230 10.59 12.66 -6.95
CA GLU A 230 9.14 12.62 -6.98
C GLU A 230 8.64 11.91 -8.23
N LEU A 231 7.66 11.04 -8.05
CA LEU A 231 6.89 10.41 -9.10
C LEU A 231 5.51 11.05 -9.17
N SER A 232 5.09 11.46 -10.35
CA SER A 232 3.81 12.16 -10.55
C SER A 232 3.21 11.88 -11.91
N VAL A 233 1.90 12.06 -12.03
CA VAL A 233 1.19 12.03 -13.32
C VAL A 233 0.62 13.40 -13.64
N GLY A 234 0.43 13.64 -14.94
CA GLY A 234 -0.11 14.88 -15.48
C GLY A 234 0.94 15.90 -15.87
N ASP A 235 0.47 17.06 -16.26
CA ASP A 235 1.29 18.13 -16.83
C ASP A 235 1.58 19.23 -15.79
N SER A 236 2.09 20.38 -16.24
CA SER A 236 2.38 21.54 -15.38
C SER A 236 1.14 22.17 -14.75
N SER A 237 -0.04 21.97 -15.34
CA SER A 237 -1.31 22.56 -14.90
C SER A 237 -2.13 21.65 -13.98
N SER A 238 -2.04 20.34 -14.17
CA SER A 238 -2.72 19.33 -13.36
C SER A 238 -1.74 18.21 -13.02
N ARG A 239 -1.02 18.39 -11.91
CA ARG A 239 0.01 17.45 -11.44
C ARG A 239 -0.47 16.69 -10.21
N ARG A 240 -0.58 15.37 -10.33
CA ARG A 240 -0.88 14.49 -9.18
C ARG A 240 0.37 13.74 -8.75
N ARG A 241 0.84 14.04 -7.54
CA ARG A 241 1.93 13.30 -6.89
C ARG A 241 1.48 11.88 -6.57
N LEU A 242 2.22 10.91 -7.08
CA LEU A 242 2.05 9.49 -6.78
C LEU A 242 2.90 9.07 -5.56
N GLY A 243 4.06 9.69 -5.38
CA GLY A 243 4.94 9.46 -4.21
C GLY A 243 6.31 10.11 -4.38
N VAL A 244 7.16 9.95 -3.37
CA VAL A 244 8.58 10.35 -3.38
C VAL A 244 9.41 9.15 -2.97
N VAL A 245 10.52 8.93 -3.67
CA VAL A 245 11.46 7.85 -3.40
C VAL A 245 12.85 8.42 -3.10
N GLY A 246 13.59 7.74 -2.23
CA GLY A 246 14.93 8.15 -1.77
C GLY A 246 16.01 7.11 -2.10
N PRO A 247 17.15 7.14 -1.39
CA PRO A 247 18.30 6.26 -1.65
C PRO A 247 17.95 4.77 -1.69
N GLY A 248 18.51 4.07 -2.68
CA GLY A 248 18.27 2.68 -3.01
C GLY A 248 17.02 2.41 -3.83
N ALA A 249 16.21 3.43 -4.12
CA ALA A 249 15.06 3.25 -5.00
C ALA A 249 15.48 3.15 -6.48
N VAL A 250 14.80 2.29 -7.25
CA VAL A 250 14.95 2.19 -8.71
C VAL A 250 13.78 2.90 -9.39
N VAL A 251 14.10 4.00 -10.05
CA VAL A 251 13.14 4.84 -10.75
C VAL A 251 13.06 4.42 -12.21
N GLY A 252 11.83 4.30 -12.71
CA GLY A 252 11.59 4.06 -14.14
C GLY A 252 11.81 2.64 -14.62
N VAL A 253 11.97 1.67 -13.70
CA VAL A 253 12.13 0.24 -14.03
C VAL A 253 10.83 -0.40 -14.53
N GLU A 254 9.66 0.02 -14.03
CA GLU A 254 8.37 -0.55 -14.45
C GLU A 254 8.18 -0.56 -15.97
N PRO A 255 8.12 0.58 -16.68
CA PRO A 255 7.80 0.57 -18.10
C PRO A 255 8.90 -0.09 -18.94
N LEU A 256 10.13 -0.14 -18.41
CA LEU A 256 11.27 -0.78 -19.06
C LEU A 256 11.11 -2.31 -19.03
N SER A 257 10.70 -2.89 -17.89
CA SER A 257 10.54 -4.34 -17.73
C SER A 257 9.40 -4.95 -18.55
N ILE A 258 8.42 -4.15 -18.98
CA ILE A 258 7.25 -4.60 -19.74
C ILE A 258 7.12 -3.96 -21.13
N ASP A 259 8.19 -3.31 -21.63
CA ASP A 259 8.25 -2.62 -22.93
C ASP A 259 7.06 -1.66 -23.17
N ARG A 260 6.79 -0.82 -22.17
CA ARG A 260 5.77 0.24 -22.21
C ARG A 260 6.39 1.62 -22.25
N ARG A 261 5.57 2.62 -22.60
CA ARG A 261 5.95 4.03 -22.54
C ARG A 261 5.74 4.58 -21.13
N ARG A 262 6.52 5.59 -20.75
CA ARG A 262 6.39 6.24 -19.44
C ARG A 262 5.04 6.94 -19.30
N LEU A 263 4.31 6.63 -18.24
CA LEU A 263 3.04 7.30 -17.90
C LEU A 263 3.13 8.22 -16.69
N ALA A 264 4.21 8.12 -15.92
CA ALA A 264 4.53 8.99 -14.79
C ALA A 264 5.87 9.69 -15.04
N GLU A 265 5.92 10.96 -14.69
CA GLU A 265 7.14 11.77 -14.69
C GLU A 265 7.94 11.46 -13.41
N ALA A 266 9.26 11.34 -13.54
CA ALA A 266 10.17 11.36 -12.40
C ALA A 266 10.97 12.66 -12.36
N ARG A 267 10.88 13.41 -11.25
CA ARG A 267 11.52 14.71 -11.07
C ARG A 267 12.32 14.78 -9.77
N VAL A 268 13.53 15.30 -9.86
CA VAL A 268 14.44 15.50 -8.73
C VAL A 268 13.86 16.54 -7.78
N ARG A 269 13.85 16.25 -6.46
CA ARG A 269 13.25 17.10 -5.42
C ARG A 269 14.26 17.89 -4.60
N GLU A 270 15.48 17.40 -4.58
CA GLU A 270 16.69 17.96 -4.00
C GLU A 270 17.86 17.42 -4.82
N ASP A 271 19.01 18.09 -4.82
CA ASP A 271 20.16 17.67 -5.61
C ASP A 271 20.45 16.18 -5.38
N ALA A 272 20.44 15.41 -6.47
CA ALA A 272 20.40 13.96 -6.42
C ALA A 272 21.54 13.36 -7.24
N LEU A 273 22.15 12.32 -6.69
CA LEU A 273 23.05 11.45 -7.43
C LEU A 273 22.28 10.20 -7.85
N LEU A 274 22.16 10.00 -9.16
CA LEU A 274 21.50 8.83 -9.75
C LEU A 274 22.50 8.00 -10.53
N LEU A 275 22.42 6.67 -10.43
CA LEU A 275 23.20 5.76 -11.27
C LEU A 275 22.31 5.22 -12.39
N GLU A 276 22.68 5.48 -13.64
CA GLU A 276 21.95 4.98 -14.80
C GLU A 276 22.24 3.49 -15.06
N VAL A 277 21.17 2.75 -15.35
CA VAL A 277 21.25 1.39 -15.88
C VAL A 277 20.48 1.34 -17.20
N GLY A 278 21.21 1.14 -18.31
CA GLY A 278 20.63 1.04 -19.64
C GLY A 278 19.65 -0.12 -19.78
N ALA A 279 18.62 0.03 -20.60
CA ALA A 279 17.57 -0.98 -20.77
C ALA A 279 18.08 -2.30 -21.34
N GLU A 280 18.96 -2.24 -22.35
CA GLU A 280 19.60 -3.42 -22.93
C GLU A 280 20.48 -4.12 -21.90
N THR A 281 21.33 -3.37 -21.19
CA THR A 281 22.20 -3.90 -20.14
C THR A 281 21.43 -4.53 -18.99
N LEU A 282 20.34 -3.92 -18.53
CA LEU A 282 19.49 -4.50 -17.49
C LEU A 282 18.87 -5.82 -17.99
N ARG A 283 18.42 -5.87 -19.25
CA ARG A 283 17.84 -7.09 -19.83
C ARG A 283 18.88 -8.20 -19.92
N GLU A 284 20.09 -7.90 -20.39
CA GLU A 284 21.22 -8.83 -20.44
C GLU A 284 21.59 -9.37 -19.04
N ILE A 285 21.61 -8.50 -18.02
CA ILE A 285 21.79 -8.93 -16.62
C ILE A 285 20.71 -9.91 -16.21
N LEU A 286 19.44 -9.58 -16.44
CA LEU A 286 18.32 -10.43 -16.01
C LEU A 286 18.19 -11.73 -16.82
N ASP A 287 18.64 -11.75 -18.07
CA ASP A 287 18.57 -12.90 -18.98
C ASP A 287 19.69 -13.93 -18.74
N GLU A 288 20.88 -13.50 -18.29
CA GLU A 288 21.99 -14.41 -17.96
C GLU A 288 21.63 -15.43 -16.87
N GLY A 289 20.69 -15.09 -16.00
CA GLY A 289 20.20 -16.01 -14.99
C GLY A 289 21.20 -16.33 -13.89
N ASP A 290 22.25 -15.51 -13.74
CA ASP A 290 23.33 -15.72 -12.80
C ASP A 290 23.00 -15.18 -11.40
N ARG A 291 23.99 -15.24 -10.49
CA ARG A 291 23.84 -14.76 -9.13
C ARG A 291 23.53 -13.25 -9.06
N LEU A 292 24.12 -12.45 -9.96
CA LEU A 292 23.89 -11.01 -10.01
C LEU A 292 22.45 -10.71 -10.46
N ALA A 293 21.98 -11.38 -11.52
CA ALA A 293 20.61 -11.30 -12.02
C ALA A 293 19.60 -11.53 -10.90
N PHE A 294 19.82 -12.60 -10.12
CA PHE A 294 18.97 -12.94 -9.00
C PHE A 294 18.97 -11.86 -7.93
N LYS A 295 20.13 -11.43 -7.45
CA LYS A 295 20.21 -10.46 -6.36
C LYS A 295 19.58 -9.13 -6.77
N LEU A 296 19.83 -8.69 -8.00
CA LEU A 296 19.25 -7.47 -8.54
C LEU A 296 17.72 -7.55 -8.59
N LEU A 297 17.19 -8.65 -9.10
CA LEU A 297 15.75 -8.85 -9.19
C LEU A 297 15.09 -8.98 -7.81
N ALA A 298 15.73 -9.68 -6.88
CA ALA A 298 15.28 -9.78 -5.49
C ALA A 298 15.28 -8.42 -4.77
N GLY A 299 16.21 -7.53 -5.13
CA GLY A 299 16.24 -6.14 -4.63
C GLY A 299 15.20 -5.23 -5.31
N ILE A 300 14.90 -5.43 -6.60
CA ILE A 300 13.90 -4.64 -7.35
C ILE A 300 12.47 -5.00 -6.94
N PHE A 301 12.16 -6.28 -6.75
CA PHE A 301 10.78 -6.74 -6.53
C PHE A 301 10.08 -6.07 -5.34
N PRO A 302 10.69 -5.97 -4.14
CA PRO A 302 10.07 -5.26 -3.01
C PRO A 302 9.79 -3.78 -3.29
N GLN A 303 10.58 -3.15 -4.17
CA GLN A 303 10.36 -1.75 -4.54
C GLN A 303 9.16 -1.59 -5.46
N LEU A 304 9.01 -2.47 -6.45
CA LEU A 304 7.81 -2.55 -7.29
C LEU A 304 6.56 -2.78 -6.41
N ALA A 305 6.64 -3.70 -5.45
CA ALA A 305 5.55 -3.98 -4.51
C ALA A 305 5.11 -2.73 -3.73
N ARG A 306 6.06 -2.05 -3.08
CA ARG A 306 5.79 -0.78 -2.35
C ARG A 306 5.22 0.29 -3.29
N TRP A 307 5.69 0.34 -4.52
CA TRP A 307 5.21 1.30 -5.50
C TRP A 307 3.76 1.05 -5.91
N LEU A 308 3.40 -0.21 -6.17
CA LEU A 308 2.03 -0.61 -6.45
C LEU A 308 1.08 -0.26 -5.29
N GLU A 309 1.48 -0.53 -4.06
CA GLU A 309 0.71 -0.15 -2.86
C GLU A 309 0.48 1.36 -2.78
N SER A 310 1.53 2.17 -2.99
CA SER A 310 1.44 3.64 -2.99
C SER A 310 0.43 4.14 -4.04
N ILE A 311 0.48 3.62 -5.26
CA ILE A 311 -0.45 4.02 -6.33
C ILE A 311 -1.88 3.57 -6.02
N ASN A 312 -2.06 2.36 -5.48
CA ASN A 312 -3.37 1.86 -5.09
C ASN A 312 -4.03 2.77 -4.06
N HIS A 313 -3.27 3.31 -3.08
CA HIS A 313 -3.80 4.32 -2.16
C HIS A 313 -4.28 5.59 -2.86
N VAL A 314 -3.56 6.07 -3.88
CA VAL A 314 -3.96 7.23 -4.69
C VAL A 314 -5.24 6.93 -5.47
N VAL A 315 -5.34 5.75 -6.11
CA VAL A 315 -6.53 5.30 -6.83
C VAL A 315 -7.74 5.24 -5.89
N SER A 316 -7.61 4.60 -4.72
CA SER A 316 -8.71 4.50 -3.76
C SER A 316 -9.16 5.85 -3.22
N ARG A 317 -8.26 6.83 -3.08
CA ARG A 317 -8.62 8.21 -2.72
C ARG A 317 -9.42 8.88 -3.85
N LEU A 318 -8.94 8.80 -5.09
CA LEU A 318 -9.61 9.36 -6.27
C LEU A 318 -11.01 8.79 -6.51
N GLN A 319 -11.18 7.48 -6.36
CA GLN A 319 -12.48 6.84 -6.48
C GLN A 319 -13.47 7.34 -5.43
N ARG A 320 -13.01 7.63 -4.20
CA ARG A 320 -13.84 8.23 -3.14
C ARG A 320 -14.22 9.67 -3.45
N GLU A 321 -13.27 10.49 -3.90
CA GLU A 321 -13.52 11.87 -4.34
C GLU A 321 -14.59 11.91 -5.44
N ARG A 322 -14.47 11.06 -6.46
CA ARG A 322 -15.47 10.96 -7.54
C ARG A 322 -16.85 10.47 -7.09
N ARG A 323 -16.93 9.54 -6.15
CA ARG A 323 -18.22 9.10 -5.59
C ARG A 323 -18.90 10.21 -4.79
N GLY A 324 -18.13 10.97 -4.02
CA GLY A 324 -18.64 12.16 -3.32
C GLY A 324 -19.08 13.29 -4.26
N LEU A 325 -18.48 13.39 -5.46
CA LEU A 325 -18.88 14.33 -6.51
C LEU A 325 -20.02 13.81 -7.41
N GLY A 326 -20.25 12.50 -7.43
CA GLY A 326 -21.30 11.83 -8.21
C GLY A 326 -22.69 11.89 -7.57
N GLU A 327 -22.79 12.33 -6.31
CA GLU A 327 -24.05 12.64 -5.63
C GLU A 327 -24.43 14.12 -5.83
N HIS A 328 -24.52 14.57 -7.09
CA HIS A 328 -25.39 15.71 -7.39
C HIS A 328 -26.84 15.22 -7.29
N HIS A 329 -27.38 15.31 -6.06
CA HIS A 329 -28.80 15.26 -5.78
C HIS A 329 -29.53 16.22 -6.75
N THR A 330 -30.42 15.68 -7.58
CA THR A 330 -31.61 16.41 -8.02
C THR A 330 -32.28 17.01 -6.78
N PRO A 331 -32.82 18.24 -6.83
CA PRO A 331 -33.43 18.89 -5.68
C PRO A 331 -34.71 18.15 -5.32
N HIS A 332 -34.58 17.08 -4.54
CA HIS A 332 -35.67 16.51 -3.78
C HIS A 332 -35.62 17.16 -2.40
N ASP A 333 -36.68 17.92 -2.14
CA ASP A 333 -37.11 18.53 -0.89
C ASP A 333 -36.37 18.01 0.38
N PRO A 334 -35.60 18.86 1.09
CA PRO A 334 -34.92 18.48 2.32
C PRO A 334 -35.94 18.51 3.47
N GLY A 335 -36.85 17.55 3.43
CA GLY A 335 -37.81 17.27 4.47
C GLY A 335 -37.90 15.77 4.66
N THR A 336 -37.37 15.32 5.80
CA THR A 336 -37.61 14.00 6.42
C THR A 336 -36.61 12.87 6.07
N GLU A 337 -35.97 12.37 7.14
CA GLU A 337 -35.33 11.05 7.30
C GLU A 337 -33.81 10.89 7.10
N ILE A 338 -32.96 11.76 7.67
CA ILE A 338 -31.61 11.36 8.09
C ILE A 338 -31.29 11.99 9.46
N GLY A 339 -31.59 11.28 10.55
CA GLY A 339 -31.26 11.78 11.90
C GLY A 339 -31.80 11.03 13.12
N ALA A 340 -32.71 10.06 12.96
CA ALA A 340 -33.47 9.52 14.10
C ALA A 340 -32.68 8.60 15.06
N GLY A 341 -31.55 8.00 14.64
CA GLY A 341 -30.88 6.95 15.43
C GLY A 341 -29.97 7.43 16.57
N LEU A 342 -29.21 8.52 16.37
CA LEU A 342 -28.21 8.99 17.34
C LEU A 342 -28.80 9.85 18.48
N GLN A 343 -30.02 10.37 18.31
CA GLN A 343 -30.75 11.26 19.24
C GLN A 343 -31.15 10.59 20.58
N ARG A 344 -30.67 9.38 20.88
CA ARG A 344 -30.98 8.62 22.11
C ARG A 344 -29.77 8.23 22.96
N ALA A 345 -28.54 8.53 22.51
CA ALA A 345 -27.33 8.12 23.22
C ALA A 345 -27.11 8.93 24.52
N ARG A 346 -26.61 8.27 25.55
CA ARG A 346 -26.15 8.83 26.84
C ARG A 346 -24.64 8.74 26.91
N LEU A 347 -23.98 9.88 27.02
CA LEU A 347 -22.52 9.99 27.03
C LEU A 347 -22.03 10.58 28.35
N LEU A 348 -20.90 10.06 28.85
CA LEU A 348 -20.19 10.63 29.98
C LEU A 348 -18.83 11.17 29.54
N VAL A 349 -18.53 12.41 29.92
CA VAL A 349 -17.21 13.03 29.76
C VAL A 349 -16.59 13.24 31.14
N VAL A 350 -15.43 12.64 31.38
CA VAL A 350 -14.65 12.74 32.61
C VAL A 350 -13.33 13.43 32.28
N ASP A 351 -13.18 14.69 32.69
CA ASP A 351 -11.99 15.48 32.40
C ASP A 351 -11.79 16.53 33.51
N ASP A 352 -10.57 16.61 34.04
CA ASP A 352 -10.20 17.55 35.10
C ASP A 352 -10.01 18.99 34.57
N ASP A 353 -9.75 19.15 33.27
CA ASP A 353 -9.73 20.47 32.63
C ASP A 353 -11.17 20.92 32.31
N ALA A 354 -11.69 21.84 33.12
CA ALA A 354 -13.04 22.38 32.94
C ALA A 354 -13.28 22.99 31.54
N THR A 355 -12.27 23.61 30.93
CA THR A 355 -12.40 24.24 29.61
C THR A 355 -12.49 23.19 28.51
N ARG A 356 -11.64 22.16 28.56
CA ARG A 356 -11.65 21.04 27.61
C ARG A 356 -12.93 20.23 27.75
N ARG A 357 -13.31 19.92 28.99
CA ARG A 357 -14.55 19.22 29.35
C ARG A 357 -15.78 19.90 28.77
N ASP A 358 -15.94 21.20 29.02
CA ASP A 358 -17.14 21.94 28.59
C ASP A 358 -17.24 22.06 27.07
N ARG A 359 -16.11 22.27 26.38
CA ARG A 359 -16.05 22.29 24.91
C ARG A 359 -16.40 20.95 24.29
N LEU A 360 -15.89 19.86 24.85
CA LEU A 360 -16.16 18.51 24.38
C LEU A 360 -17.61 18.11 24.64
N ALA A 361 -18.13 18.39 25.83
CA ALA A 361 -19.53 18.15 26.18
C ALA A 361 -20.48 18.95 25.27
N ALA A 362 -20.19 20.23 25.00
CA ALA A 362 -20.98 21.04 24.07
C ALA A 362 -21.02 20.46 22.64
N SER A 363 -19.89 19.95 22.15
CA SER A 363 -19.81 19.30 20.84
C SER A 363 -20.62 18.01 20.78
N LEU A 364 -20.54 17.19 21.84
CA LEU A 364 -21.24 15.90 21.92
C LEU A 364 -22.75 16.03 22.11
N ARG A 365 -23.24 17.11 22.76
CA ARG A 365 -24.69 17.38 22.90
C ARG A 365 -25.41 17.55 21.57
N THR A 366 -24.67 17.86 20.49
CA THR A 366 -25.24 17.89 19.13
C THR A 366 -25.55 16.51 18.57
N LEU A 367 -25.01 15.45 19.18
CA LEU A 367 -25.08 14.07 18.69
C LEU A 367 -25.82 13.09 19.61
N ALA A 368 -26.09 13.46 20.87
CA ALA A 368 -26.56 12.56 21.92
C ALA A 368 -27.72 13.19 22.71
N GLN A 369 -28.60 12.36 23.27
CA GLN A 369 -29.74 12.80 24.08
C GLN A 369 -29.29 13.41 25.40
N GLU A 370 -28.29 12.78 26.02
CA GLU A 370 -27.78 13.15 27.33
C GLU A 370 -26.26 13.13 27.28
N VAL A 371 -25.64 14.22 27.71
CA VAL A 371 -24.19 14.31 27.88
C VAL A 371 -23.91 14.88 29.25
N GLU A 372 -23.46 14.03 30.15
CA GLU A 372 -23.00 14.41 31.48
C GLU A 372 -21.49 14.67 31.42
N ALA A 373 -21.04 15.71 32.11
CA ALA A 373 -19.65 16.11 32.15
C ALA A 373 -19.22 16.33 33.59
N VAL A 374 -18.20 15.61 34.04
CA VAL A 374 -17.75 15.57 35.44
C VAL A 374 -16.22 15.69 35.53
N GLY A 375 -15.70 16.06 36.70
CA GLY A 375 -14.27 16.03 36.99
C GLY A 375 -13.78 14.60 37.26
N GLY A 376 -12.47 14.40 37.26
CA GLY A 376 -11.81 13.13 37.58
C GLY A 376 -12.12 12.65 39.00
N GLU A 377 -12.36 13.55 39.96
CA GLU A 377 -12.83 13.21 41.31
C GLU A 377 -14.18 12.45 41.31
N ASP A 378 -15.01 12.70 40.30
CA ASP A 378 -16.31 12.08 40.09
C ASP A 378 -16.26 10.92 39.07
N ALA A 379 -15.08 10.52 38.59
CA ALA A 379 -14.90 9.45 37.60
C ALA A 379 -15.55 8.11 38.02
N SER A 380 -15.69 7.88 39.33
CA SER A 380 -16.40 6.72 39.90
C SER A 380 -17.88 6.64 39.48
N ARG A 381 -18.50 7.72 38.99
CA ARG A 381 -19.87 7.73 38.43
C ARG A 381 -20.00 6.93 37.14
N ALA A 382 -18.93 6.81 36.36
CA ALA A 382 -18.87 5.93 35.19
C ALA A 382 -19.23 4.48 35.53
N ARG A 383 -19.08 4.08 36.80
CA ARG A 383 -19.37 2.73 37.30
C ARG A 383 -20.78 2.55 37.88
N ARG A 384 -21.52 3.64 38.11
CA ARG A 384 -22.82 3.64 38.79
C ARG A 384 -24.02 3.72 37.84
N SER A 385 -23.79 3.88 36.53
CA SER A 385 -24.82 4.05 35.51
C SER A 385 -24.36 3.47 34.18
N THR A 386 -25.30 3.07 33.32
CA THR A 386 -25.01 2.55 31.97
C THR A 386 -24.88 3.69 30.98
N TRP A 387 -23.80 3.71 30.20
CA TRP A 387 -23.47 4.73 29.22
C TRP A 387 -23.31 4.11 27.83
N ASP A 388 -23.74 4.81 26.77
CA ASP A 388 -23.52 4.33 25.41
C ASP A 388 -22.07 4.56 24.95
N ALA A 389 -21.37 5.54 25.55
CA ALA A 389 -19.91 5.66 25.51
C ALA A 389 -19.40 6.56 26.65
N ILE A 390 -18.16 6.33 27.06
CA ILE A 390 -17.48 7.12 28.09
C ILE A 390 -16.20 7.72 27.49
N LEU A 391 -15.99 9.02 27.70
CA LEU A 391 -14.75 9.71 27.36
C LEU A 391 -14.06 10.10 28.66
N VAL A 392 -12.80 9.70 28.82
CA VAL A 392 -12.05 9.91 30.06
C VAL A 392 -10.65 10.43 29.76
N ASP A 393 -10.22 11.47 30.47
CA ASP A 393 -8.83 11.92 30.45
C ASP A 393 -7.88 10.82 30.95
N ALA A 394 -6.69 10.73 30.35
CA ALA A 394 -5.69 9.71 30.69
C ALA A 394 -5.36 9.67 32.19
N ALA A 395 -5.35 10.82 32.87
CA ALA A 395 -5.09 10.90 34.31
C ALA A 395 -6.18 10.21 35.16
N ALA A 396 -7.42 10.17 34.67
CA ALA A 396 -8.56 9.54 35.33
C ALA A 396 -8.88 8.13 34.78
N ALA A 397 -8.17 7.69 33.72
CA ALA A 397 -8.49 6.47 32.98
C ALA A 397 -8.43 5.21 33.85
N ASP A 398 -7.44 5.07 34.73
CA ASP A 398 -7.33 3.91 35.64
C ASP A 398 -8.51 3.82 36.64
N THR A 399 -9.25 4.91 36.87
CA THR A 399 -10.46 4.93 37.70
C THR A 399 -11.70 4.44 36.94
N VAL A 400 -11.67 4.45 35.61
CA VAL A 400 -12.79 4.02 34.75
C VAL A 400 -12.52 2.64 34.14
N LEU A 401 -11.26 2.37 33.77
CA LEU A 401 -10.79 1.11 33.20
C LEU A 401 -10.68 0.02 34.28
N GLY A 402 -10.91 -1.23 33.90
CA GLY A 402 -10.78 -2.39 34.80
C GLY A 402 -12.10 -3.03 35.21
N ARG A 403 -12.39 -4.13 34.50
CA ARG A 403 -13.40 -5.20 34.71
C ARG A 403 -14.85 -4.88 34.34
N GLY A 404 -15.12 -5.15 33.06
CA GLY A 404 -16.41 -5.69 32.62
C GLY A 404 -17.45 -4.68 32.14
N SER A 405 -17.09 -3.39 32.02
CA SER A 405 -17.95 -2.45 31.30
C SER A 405 -18.00 -2.85 29.82
N SER A 406 -19.20 -3.12 29.31
CA SER A 406 -19.49 -3.25 27.88
C SER A 406 -19.39 -1.93 27.14
N ASP A 407 -19.35 -0.82 27.88
CA ASP A 407 -19.50 0.52 27.36
C ASP A 407 -18.17 0.93 26.72
N PRO A 408 -18.14 1.43 25.48
CA PRO A 408 -16.91 1.82 24.83
C PRO A 408 -16.27 3.03 25.53
N ILE A 409 -15.07 2.82 26.08
CA ILE A 409 -14.29 3.84 26.81
C ILE A 409 -13.19 4.42 25.91
N PHE A 410 -13.24 5.73 25.68
CA PHE A 410 -12.23 6.49 24.94
C PHE A 410 -11.31 7.23 25.91
N VAL A 411 -10.00 6.97 25.83
CA VAL A 411 -9.02 7.68 26.65
C VAL A 411 -8.46 8.87 25.89
N LEU A 412 -8.50 10.06 26.49
CA LEU A 412 -8.08 11.33 25.90
C LEU A 412 -6.74 11.79 26.49
N GLY A 413 -5.88 12.38 25.67
CA GLY A 413 -4.69 13.10 26.15
C GLY A 413 -3.55 12.22 26.67
N ALA A 414 -3.51 10.93 26.32
CA ALA A 414 -2.39 10.05 26.66
C ALA A 414 -1.08 10.53 25.99
N GLU A 415 0.07 10.31 26.63
CA GLU A 415 1.36 10.68 26.05
C GLU A 415 1.56 9.95 24.71
N GLU A 416 2.37 10.50 23.80
CA GLU A 416 2.73 9.84 22.52
C GLU A 416 3.69 8.65 22.74
N SER A 417 3.47 7.87 23.81
CA SER A 417 4.18 6.64 24.12
C SER A 417 3.35 5.44 23.67
N LEU A 418 3.94 4.62 22.80
CA LEU A 418 3.34 3.37 22.34
C LEU A 418 3.06 2.41 23.51
N ASP A 419 3.94 2.40 24.52
CA ASP A 419 3.81 1.52 25.69
C ASP A 419 2.62 1.89 26.57
N GLU A 420 2.33 3.19 26.71
CA GLU A 420 1.17 3.68 27.45
C GLU A 420 -0.14 3.35 26.73
N ALA A 421 -0.19 3.55 25.41
CA ALA A 421 -1.36 3.18 24.61
C ALA A 421 -1.66 1.68 24.69
N VAL A 422 -0.63 0.84 24.59
CA VAL A 422 -0.77 -0.62 24.72
C VAL A 422 -1.24 -1.01 26.12
N ARG A 423 -0.76 -0.34 27.17
CA ARG A 423 -1.23 -0.55 28.56
C ARG A 423 -2.72 -0.26 28.70
N LEU A 424 -3.17 0.90 28.24
CA LEU A 424 -4.57 1.35 28.35
C LEU A 424 -5.53 0.46 27.57
N VAL A 425 -5.18 0.04 26.35
CA VAL A 425 -5.97 -0.89 25.55
C VAL A 425 -6.10 -2.25 26.25
N ARG A 426 -5.01 -2.76 26.85
CA ARG A 426 -5.06 -4.01 27.65
C ARG A 426 -5.93 -3.90 28.89
N GLN A 427 -6.11 -2.70 29.44
CA GLN A 427 -7.00 -2.44 30.59
C GLN A 427 -8.48 -2.24 30.20
N GLY A 428 -8.79 -2.25 28.89
CA GLY A 428 -10.15 -2.19 28.37
C GLY A 428 -10.51 -0.89 27.65
N ALA A 429 -9.55 -0.02 27.32
CA ALA A 429 -9.81 1.14 26.49
C ALA A 429 -10.23 0.70 25.08
N TYR A 430 -11.36 1.23 24.59
CA TYR A 430 -11.82 1.03 23.23
C TYR A 430 -10.93 1.76 22.23
N ASP A 431 -10.48 2.95 22.59
CA ASP A 431 -9.61 3.79 21.77
C ASP A 431 -8.78 4.73 22.65
N VAL A 432 -7.58 5.09 22.19
CA VAL A 432 -6.66 6.02 22.88
C VAL A 432 -6.33 7.16 21.92
N LEU A 433 -6.64 8.40 22.33
CA LEU A 433 -6.51 9.62 21.53
C LEU A 433 -5.34 10.44 22.07
N HIS A 434 -4.25 10.49 21.31
CA HIS A 434 -3.03 11.21 21.68
C HIS A 434 -3.12 12.72 21.43
N GLY A 435 -2.44 13.49 22.29
CA GLY A 435 -2.26 14.94 22.14
C GLY A 435 -3.55 15.76 22.25
N ASP A 436 -3.46 17.05 21.91
CA ASP A 436 -4.58 18.01 21.92
C ASP A 436 -5.48 17.79 20.69
N THR A 437 -6.18 16.65 20.69
CA THR A 437 -7.09 16.26 19.61
C THR A 437 -8.32 17.16 19.64
N ASP A 438 -8.57 17.90 18.55
CA ASP A 438 -9.76 18.76 18.40
C ASP A 438 -11.06 17.98 18.69
N ALA A 439 -11.96 18.59 19.46
CA ALA A 439 -13.28 18.07 19.83
C ALA A 439 -14.06 17.52 18.63
N LYS A 440 -13.92 18.09 17.42
CA LYS A 440 -14.56 17.55 16.19
C LYS A 440 -14.09 16.14 15.83
N ARG A 441 -12.80 15.84 16.00
CA ARG A 441 -12.23 14.51 15.73
C ARG A 441 -12.68 13.49 16.77
N ILE A 442 -12.70 13.89 18.04
CA ILE A 442 -13.20 13.06 19.15
C ILE A 442 -14.67 12.71 18.90
N THR A 443 -15.47 13.73 18.59
CA THR A 443 -16.91 13.61 18.27
C THR A 443 -17.16 12.65 17.09
N GLY A 444 -16.37 12.74 16.01
CA GLY A 444 -16.48 11.82 14.87
C GLY A 444 -16.15 10.36 15.20
N ARG A 445 -15.18 10.11 16.10
CA ARG A 445 -14.83 8.75 16.55
C ARG A 445 -15.93 8.16 17.43
N VAL A 446 -16.49 8.93 18.36
CA VAL A 446 -17.63 8.50 19.19
C VAL A 446 -18.84 8.18 18.31
N GLN A 447 -19.16 9.03 17.34
CA GLN A 447 -20.29 8.81 16.43
C GLN A 447 -20.16 7.53 15.61
N ALA A 448 -18.94 7.18 15.18
CA ALA A 448 -18.68 5.96 14.43
C ALA A 448 -18.91 4.69 15.28
N VAL A 449 -18.63 4.76 16.58
CA VAL A 449 -18.81 3.64 17.51
C VAL A 449 -20.27 3.45 17.88
N LEU A 450 -20.98 4.53 18.22
CA LEU A 450 -22.41 4.48 18.52
C LEU A 450 -23.24 3.93 17.35
N ARG A 451 -22.87 4.27 16.10
CA ARG A 451 -23.52 3.71 14.89
C ARG A 451 -23.25 2.21 14.70
N ARG A 452 -22.09 1.72 15.14
CA ARG A 452 -21.69 0.31 15.01
C ARG A 452 -22.49 -0.58 15.93
N ASP A 453 -22.82 -0.10 17.13
CA ASP A 453 -23.54 -0.89 18.14
C ASP A 453 -25.04 -0.97 17.87
N GLN A 454 -25.64 0.10 17.33
CA GLN A 454 -27.04 0.09 16.86
C GLN A 454 -27.31 -0.85 15.67
N LEU A 455 -26.29 -1.18 14.88
CA LEU A 455 -26.39 -2.12 13.77
C LEU A 455 -26.23 -3.59 14.20
N ARG A 456 -25.95 -3.85 15.48
CA ARG A 456 -25.81 -5.18 16.09
C ARG A 456 -27.02 -5.59 16.94
N GLY A 457 -27.90 -4.66 17.27
CA GLY A 457 -29.12 -4.86 18.06
C GLY A 457 -30.31 -5.35 17.26
#